data_AF-A0A7S0XQY1-F1
#
_entry.id   AF-A0A7S0XQY1-F1
#
_cell.length_a   1.000
_cell.length_b   1.000
_cell.length_c   1.000
_cell.angle_alpha   90.00
_cell.angle_beta   90.00
_cell.angle_gamma   90.00
#
_symmetry.space_group_name_H-M   'P 1'
#
loop_
_entity.id
_entity.type
_entity.pdbx_description
1 polymer ?
#
loop_
_entity_poly.entity_id
_entity_poly.type
_entity_poly.pdbx_seq_one_letter_code
_entity_poly.pdbx_strand_id
1 'polypeptide(L)'
;YLLFENTLGYFLFFCLEDFSFQIKTPKWEIFIQNYNEFFKKIKFRAFIPFKTIDHALKNLLLLSKSCQSNFLSEFIHTQIKISPQKFLLGVEDSKLATKINERNNIQVISNELVLEIIRGIRFHFEKFIQNFVNFGLRKNLNNVAFFFSQSKMSLSFRKTDSTVVQSNSLLELIEKDLNFFSMTVKEWYSKHFPELNLILSNNYLFAIAVKFIG
;
A
#
# COMPACT_ATOMS: atom_id res chain seq x y z
N TYR A 1 1.66 27.07 6.03
CA TYR A 1 1.95 25.81 5.33
C TYR A 1 1.06 24.72 5.86
N LEU A 2 0.73 23.72 5.05
CA LEU A 2 -0.14 22.61 5.41
C LEU A 2 0.59 21.31 5.10
N LEU A 3 0.71 20.45 6.10
CA LEU A 3 1.30 19.13 5.95
C LEU A 3 0.19 18.14 5.60
N PHE A 4 0.35 17.50 4.45
CA PHE A 4 -0.58 16.47 3.99
C PHE A 4 0.14 15.13 3.93
N GLU A 5 -0.32 14.20 4.76
CA GLU A 5 0.23 12.86 4.86
C GLU A 5 -0.50 11.92 3.91
N ASN A 6 0.28 11.18 3.13
CA ASN A 6 -0.27 10.16 2.27
C ASN A 6 0.65 8.93 2.22
N THR A 7 0.10 7.80 1.79
CA THR A 7 0.83 6.53 1.59
C THR A 7 1.96 6.63 0.57
N LEU A 8 1.94 7.64 -0.31
CA LEU A 8 3.03 7.93 -1.24
C LEU A 8 4.22 8.63 -0.59
N GLY A 9 3.98 9.37 0.49
CA GLY A 9 4.94 10.29 1.05
C GLY A 9 4.28 11.51 1.68
N TYR A 10 5.12 12.46 2.08
CA TYR A 10 4.68 13.71 2.69
C TYR A 10 4.60 14.81 1.64
N PHE A 11 3.46 15.51 1.63
CA PHE A 11 3.21 16.66 0.78
C PHE A 11 3.13 17.91 1.64
N LEU A 12 3.66 19.00 1.11
CA LEU A 12 3.63 20.30 1.75
C LEU A 12 2.99 21.32 0.81
N PHE A 13 1.89 21.88 1.28
CA PHE A 13 1.12 22.89 0.57
C PHE A 13 1.27 24.25 1.24
N PHE A 14 1.20 25.31 0.45
CA PHE A 14 1.21 26.69 0.88
C PHE A 14 -0.16 27.31 0.65
N CYS A 15 -0.74 27.87 1.71
CA CYS A 15 -2.00 28.59 1.65
C CYS A 15 -1.67 30.07 1.43
N LEU A 16 -2.19 30.67 0.35
CA LEU A 16 -1.96 32.08 0.02
C LEU A 16 -2.87 33.04 0.81
N GLU A 17 -4.08 32.59 1.13
CA GLU A 17 -5.11 33.40 1.78
C GLU A 17 -5.50 32.79 3.13
N ASP A 18 -5.90 33.66 4.07
CA ASP A 18 -6.45 33.23 5.36
C ASP A 18 -7.96 33.00 5.23
N PHE A 19 -8.38 31.74 5.39
CA PHE A 19 -9.79 31.32 5.25
C PHE A 19 -10.59 31.35 6.55
N SER A 20 -10.08 31.98 7.61
CA SER A 20 -10.65 31.95 8.97
C SER A 20 -12.13 32.33 9.05
N PHE A 21 -12.59 33.23 8.18
CA PHE A 21 -13.94 33.77 8.21
C PHE A 21 -14.93 33.07 7.27
N GLN A 22 -14.49 32.11 6.45
CA GLN A 22 -15.33 31.52 5.39
C GLN A 22 -15.82 30.10 5.72
N ILE A 23 -15.33 29.50 6.80
CA ILE A 23 -15.64 28.12 7.20
C ILE A 23 -17.15 27.92 7.38
N LYS A 24 -17.68 26.76 6.93
CA LYS A 24 -19.09 26.37 7.08
C LYS A 24 -20.10 27.31 6.41
N THR A 25 -19.65 28.16 5.49
CA THR A 25 -20.55 28.92 4.63
C THR A 25 -20.87 28.13 3.36
N PRO A 26 -22.06 28.29 2.74
CA PRO A 26 -22.38 27.62 1.48
C PRO A 26 -21.39 28.00 0.36
N LYS A 27 -20.82 29.21 0.42
CA LYS A 27 -19.77 29.67 -0.50
C LYS A 27 -18.48 28.83 -0.40
N TRP A 28 -18.15 28.37 0.80
CA TRP A 28 -16.98 27.54 1.06
C TRP A 28 -17.13 26.13 0.49
N GLU A 29 -18.31 25.54 0.58
CA GLU A 29 -18.59 24.22 0.00
C GLU A 29 -18.44 24.24 -1.53
N ILE A 30 -18.99 25.28 -2.18
CA ILE A 30 -18.85 25.49 -3.63
C ILE A 30 -17.37 25.67 -4.00
N PHE A 31 -16.63 26.45 -3.21
CA PHE A 31 -15.20 26.64 -3.41
C PHE A 31 -14.41 25.33 -3.28
N ILE A 32 -14.69 24.51 -2.26
CA ILE A 32 -14.06 23.20 -2.08
C ILE A 32 -14.38 22.28 -3.25
N GLN A 33 -15.57 22.32 -3.84
CA GLN A 33 -15.91 21.47 -4.98
C GLN A 33 -15.16 21.87 -6.26
N ASN A 34 -14.79 23.15 -6.41
CA ASN A 34 -14.12 23.68 -7.60
C ASN A 34 -12.58 23.46 -7.56
N TYR A 35 -12.08 22.46 -8.29
CA TYR A 35 -10.65 22.13 -8.37
C TYR A 35 -9.75 23.33 -8.74
N ASN A 36 -10.12 24.06 -9.79
CA ASN A 36 -9.30 25.14 -10.34
C ASN A 36 -9.19 26.33 -9.37
N GLU A 37 -10.27 26.65 -8.66
CA GLU A 37 -10.27 27.74 -7.68
C GLU A 37 -9.50 27.33 -6.43
N PHE A 38 -9.68 26.08 -5.98
CA PHE A 38 -9.01 25.53 -4.82
C PHE A 38 -7.48 25.56 -4.95
N PHE A 39 -6.92 25.02 -6.04
CA PHE A 39 -5.47 24.98 -6.25
C PHE A 39 -4.86 26.31 -6.69
N LYS A 40 -5.65 27.29 -7.14
CA LYS A 40 -5.17 28.67 -7.28
C LYS A 40 -4.76 29.26 -5.94
N LYS A 41 -5.55 28.98 -4.89
CA LYS A 41 -5.31 29.51 -3.53
C LYS A 41 -4.38 28.63 -2.69
N ILE A 42 -4.41 27.31 -2.90
CA ILE A 42 -3.54 26.35 -2.21
C ILE A 42 -2.51 25.83 -3.19
N LYS A 43 -1.29 26.37 -3.10
CA LYS A 43 -0.19 26.02 -4.00
C LYS A 43 0.60 24.85 -3.45
N PHE A 44 0.92 23.90 -4.30
CA PHE A 44 1.89 22.86 -4.00
C PHE A 44 3.29 23.46 -3.87
N ARG A 45 4.05 23.06 -2.84
CA ARG A 45 5.43 23.52 -2.63
C ARG A 45 6.45 22.40 -2.71
N ALA A 46 6.24 21.32 -1.96
CA ALA A 46 7.20 20.24 -1.89
C ALA A 46 6.53 18.87 -1.69
N PHE A 47 7.17 17.84 -2.22
CA PHE A 47 6.79 16.45 -2.06
C PHE A 47 8.04 15.64 -1.76
N ILE A 48 7.96 14.74 -0.79
CA ILE A 48 8.99 13.75 -0.54
C ILE A 48 8.38 12.34 -0.62
N PRO A 49 8.72 11.54 -1.65
CA PRO A 49 8.20 10.19 -1.80
C PRO A 49 8.84 9.23 -0.80
N PHE A 50 8.09 8.20 -0.39
CA PHE A 50 8.68 7.05 0.26
C PHE A 50 9.41 6.17 -0.76
N LYS A 51 10.64 5.79 -0.42
CA LYS A 51 11.52 5.00 -1.31
C LYS A 51 11.05 3.55 -1.46
N THR A 52 10.59 2.94 -0.36
CA THR A 52 10.18 1.53 -0.29
C THR A 52 8.88 1.38 0.46
N ILE A 53 8.18 0.27 0.22
CA ILE A 53 6.92 -0.08 0.91
C ILE A 53 7.16 -0.20 2.41
N ASP A 54 8.24 -0.86 2.84
CA ASP A 54 8.61 -0.98 4.25
C ASP A 54 8.85 0.37 4.93
N HIS A 55 9.48 1.31 4.21
CA HIS A 55 9.68 2.66 4.69
C HIS A 55 8.35 3.41 4.84
N ALA A 56 7.44 3.27 3.87
CA ALA A 56 6.10 3.82 3.96
C ALA A 56 5.34 3.24 5.16
N LEU A 57 5.39 1.91 5.35
CA LEU A 57 4.73 1.22 6.46
C LEU A 57 5.23 1.67 7.83
N LYS A 58 6.56 1.75 8.02
CA LYS A 58 7.15 2.23 9.27
C LYS A 58 6.69 3.64 9.60
N ASN A 59 6.70 4.54 8.62
CA ASN A 59 6.23 5.91 8.82
C ASN A 59 4.74 5.97 9.13
N LEU A 60 3.88 5.27 8.38
CA LEU A 60 2.44 5.23 8.63
C LEU A 60 2.09 4.63 10.00
N LEU A 61 2.83 3.61 10.45
CA LEU A 61 2.66 3.05 11.80
C LEU A 61 3.04 4.06 12.88
N LEU A 62 4.11 4.83 12.69
CA LEU A 62 4.49 5.90 13.61
C LEU A 62 3.43 7.02 13.64
N LEU A 63 2.93 7.43 12.47
CA LEU A 63 1.83 8.39 12.35
C LEU A 63 0.56 7.91 13.04
N SER A 64 0.19 6.63 12.89
CA SER A 64 -0.96 6.05 13.58
C SER A 64 -0.84 6.08 15.11
N LYS A 65 0.39 6.14 15.64
CA LYS A 65 0.70 6.30 17.06
C LYS A 65 0.90 7.78 17.44
N SER A 66 0.57 8.70 16.54
CA SER A 66 0.82 10.15 16.65
C SER A 66 2.28 10.50 16.91
N CYS A 67 3.24 9.71 16.42
CA CYS A 67 4.67 9.93 16.61
C CYS A 67 5.32 10.42 15.32
N GLN A 68 6.17 11.43 15.42
CA GLN A 68 6.97 11.91 14.31
C GLN A 68 8.13 10.95 14.01
N SER A 69 8.38 10.65 12.74
CA SER A 69 9.57 9.93 12.28
C SER A 69 10.73 10.88 12.00
N ASN A 70 11.97 10.38 12.05
CA ASN A 70 13.16 11.17 11.71
C ASN A 70 13.12 11.66 10.25
N PHE A 71 12.50 10.88 9.37
CA PHE A 71 12.31 11.28 7.97
C PHE A 71 11.41 12.51 7.84
N LEU A 72 10.34 12.61 8.65
CA LEU A 72 9.48 13.79 8.69
C LEU A 72 10.23 15.01 9.27
N SER A 73 11.03 14.84 10.33
CA SER A 73 11.81 15.95 10.90
C SER A 73 12.82 16.50 9.91
N GLU A 74 13.56 15.63 9.21
CA GLU A 74 14.47 16.03 8.14
C GLU A 74 13.75 16.81 7.03
N PHE A 75 12.62 16.29 6.55
CA PHE A 75 11.81 16.96 5.54
C PHE A 75 11.38 18.36 6.00
N ILE A 76 10.87 18.49 7.21
CA ILE A 76 10.45 19.78 7.77
C ILE A 76 11.65 20.74 7.90
N HIS A 77 12.80 20.29 8.41
CA HIS A 77 14.00 21.10 8.52
C HIS A 77 14.52 21.61 7.17
N THR A 78 14.48 20.77 6.13
CA THR A 78 14.87 21.21 4.77
C THR A 78 13.97 22.34 4.28
N GLN A 79 12.66 22.25 4.54
CA GLN A 79 11.70 23.25 4.06
C GLN A 79 11.78 24.56 4.83
N ILE A 80 12.05 24.53 6.14
CA ILE A 80 12.23 25.74 6.97
C ILE A 80 13.46 26.53 6.53
N LYS A 81 14.60 25.85 6.27
CA LYS A 81 15.83 26.52 5.83
C LYS A 81 15.63 27.32 4.54
N ILE A 82 14.70 26.89 3.68
CA ILE A 82 14.39 27.53 2.40
C ILE A 82 13.45 28.75 2.59
N SER A 83 12.77 28.88 3.73
CA SER A 83 11.80 29.97 3.98
C SER A 83 12.14 30.78 5.25
N PRO A 84 12.70 32.00 5.13
CA PRO A 84 13.11 32.81 6.28
C PRO A 84 11.96 33.51 7.03
N GLN A 85 10.71 33.42 6.54
CA GLN A 85 9.54 34.00 7.20
C GLN A 85 8.94 33.04 8.24
N LYS A 86 8.23 33.61 9.25
CA LYS A 86 7.56 32.87 10.34
C LYS A 86 6.77 31.68 9.78
N PHE A 87 7.30 30.48 10.00
CA PHE A 87 6.77 29.25 9.44
C PHE A 87 5.66 28.71 10.33
N LEU A 88 4.41 28.89 9.90
CA LEU A 88 3.25 28.30 10.55
C LEU A 88 2.87 27.00 9.84
N LEU A 89 2.90 25.88 10.55
CA LEU A 89 2.59 24.57 9.99
C LEU A 89 1.21 24.09 10.47
N GLY A 90 0.32 23.78 9.54
CA GLY A 90 -0.96 23.14 9.82
C GLY A 90 -0.82 21.63 9.73
N VAL A 91 -1.24 20.92 10.78
CA VAL A 91 -1.27 19.45 10.86
C VAL A 91 -2.68 18.99 11.26
N GLU A 92 -3.11 17.85 10.73
CA GLU A 92 -4.44 17.28 11.00
C GLU A 92 -4.58 16.81 12.46
N ASP A 93 -3.59 16.06 12.95
CA ASP A 93 -3.59 15.52 14.31
C ASP A 93 -2.99 16.48 15.34
N SER A 94 -3.77 16.81 16.38
CA SER A 94 -3.32 17.69 17.47
C SER A 94 -2.17 17.10 18.29
N LYS A 95 -2.19 15.79 18.56
CA LYS A 95 -1.11 15.08 19.27
C LYS A 95 0.19 15.02 18.46
N LEU A 96 0.09 14.96 17.14
CA LEU A 96 1.24 15.01 16.27
C LEU A 96 1.80 16.44 16.23
N ALA A 97 0.92 17.44 16.19
CA ALA A 97 1.28 18.85 16.22
C ALA A 97 2.11 19.21 17.46
N THR A 98 1.74 18.74 18.66
CA THR A 98 2.52 18.98 19.89
C THR A 98 3.92 18.37 19.79
N LYS A 99 4.05 17.11 19.35
CA LYS A 99 5.36 16.45 19.19
C LYS A 99 6.25 17.11 18.14
N ILE A 100 5.67 17.61 17.04
CA ILE A 100 6.42 18.34 16.02
C ILE A 100 6.90 19.68 16.57
N ASN A 101 6.06 20.38 17.34
CA ASN A 101 6.43 21.64 17.98
C ASN A 101 7.60 21.44 18.95
N GLU A 102 7.53 20.42 19.81
CA GLU A 102 8.59 20.07 20.77
C GLU A 102 9.92 19.71 20.09
N ARG A 103 9.88 18.97 18.98
CA ARG A 103 11.10 18.46 18.33
C ARG A 103 11.75 19.45 17.39
N ASN A 104 10.95 20.22 16.66
CA ASN A 104 11.45 21.08 15.59
C ASN A 104 11.48 22.57 15.98
N ASN A 105 10.94 22.95 17.14
CA ASN A 105 10.80 24.34 17.62
C ASN A 105 10.01 25.23 16.63
N ILE A 106 8.88 24.73 16.12
CA ILE A 106 8.04 25.41 15.11
C ILE A 106 6.65 25.64 15.67
N GLN A 107 6.04 26.78 15.35
CA GLN A 107 4.61 26.98 15.58
C GLN A 107 3.76 26.06 14.69
N VAL A 108 3.17 25.04 15.29
CA VAL A 108 2.25 24.11 14.64
C VAL A 108 0.82 24.35 15.13
N ILE A 109 -0.12 24.43 14.20
CA ILE A 109 -1.55 24.63 14.45
C ILE A 109 -2.34 23.41 13.98
N SER A 110 -3.27 22.97 14.81
CA SER A 110 -4.30 21.99 14.48
C SER A 110 -5.68 22.59 14.77
N ASN A 111 -6.19 23.40 13.83
CA ASN A 111 -7.49 24.07 13.95
C ASN A 111 -8.51 23.45 12.98
N GLU A 112 -9.80 23.73 13.20
CA GLU A 112 -10.88 23.31 12.29
C GLU A 112 -10.63 23.77 10.84
N LEU A 113 -10.04 24.95 10.66
CA LEU A 113 -9.57 25.44 9.36
C LEU A 113 -8.64 24.47 8.64
N VAL A 114 -7.64 23.97 9.36
CA VAL A 114 -6.62 23.08 8.81
C VAL A 114 -7.27 21.77 8.39
N LEU A 115 -8.20 21.25 9.19
CA LEU A 115 -8.96 20.05 8.88
C LEU A 115 -9.80 20.22 7.61
N GLU A 116 -10.52 21.33 7.46
CA GLU A 116 -11.34 21.60 6.28
C GLU A 116 -10.50 21.76 5.00
N ILE A 117 -9.36 22.45 5.10
CA ILE A 117 -8.46 22.58 3.95
C ILE A 117 -7.85 21.23 3.58
N ILE A 118 -7.42 20.43 4.56
CA ILE A 118 -6.90 19.07 4.32
C ILE A 118 -7.98 18.18 3.70
N ARG A 119 -9.25 18.30 4.12
CA ARG A 119 -10.39 17.63 3.48
C ARG A 119 -10.53 18.01 2.01
N GLY A 120 -10.45 19.30 1.69
CA GLY A 120 -10.47 19.77 0.30
C GLY A 120 -9.28 19.24 -0.53
N ILE A 121 -8.09 19.19 0.06
CA ILE A 121 -6.91 18.58 -0.57
C ILE A 121 -7.19 17.11 -0.87
N ARG A 122 -7.71 16.34 0.11
CA ARG A 122 -8.07 14.92 -0.06
C ARG A 122 -9.09 14.71 -1.17
N PHE A 123 -10.13 15.54 -1.22
CA PHE A 123 -11.20 15.44 -2.22
C PHE A 123 -10.66 15.57 -3.66
N HIS A 124 -9.73 16.50 -3.87
CA HIS A 124 -9.12 16.71 -5.19
C HIS A 124 -7.82 15.94 -5.44
N PHE A 125 -7.38 15.17 -4.46
CA PHE A 125 -6.04 14.58 -4.47
C PHE A 125 -5.83 13.59 -5.62
N GLU A 126 -6.86 12.83 -6.00
CA GLU A 126 -6.77 11.92 -7.14
C GLU A 126 -6.50 12.65 -8.46
N LYS A 127 -7.23 13.74 -8.72
CA LYS A 127 -7.04 14.59 -9.91
C LYS A 127 -5.69 15.29 -9.88
N PHE A 128 -5.26 15.73 -8.69
CA PHE A 128 -3.94 16.31 -8.49
C PHE A 128 -2.83 15.30 -8.83
N ILE A 129 -2.86 14.10 -8.25
CA ILE A 129 -1.83 13.08 -8.51
C ILE A 129 -1.80 12.62 -9.96
N GLN A 130 -2.95 12.50 -10.65
CA GLN A 130 -2.98 12.08 -12.05
C GLN A 130 -2.08 12.95 -12.93
N ASN A 131 -1.94 14.23 -12.60
CA ASN A 131 -1.04 15.15 -13.32
C ASN A 131 0.43 14.99 -12.93
N PHE A 132 0.73 14.44 -11.74
CA PHE A 132 2.07 14.34 -11.18
C PHE A 132 2.71 12.96 -11.28
N VAL A 133 1.92 11.87 -11.28
CA VAL A 133 2.49 10.52 -11.16
C VAL A 133 1.71 9.44 -11.92
N ASN A 134 2.47 8.61 -12.63
CA ASN A 134 2.01 7.49 -13.45
C ASN A 134 1.24 6.41 -12.67
N PHE A 135 0.41 5.65 -13.40
CA PHE A 135 -0.50 4.57 -13.00
C PHE A 135 0.06 3.54 -11.97
N GLY A 136 1.39 3.39 -11.87
CA GLY A 136 2.06 2.49 -10.92
C GLY A 136 1.78 2.80 -9.44
N LEU A 137 1.42 4.04 -9.11
CA LEU A 137 1.13 4.41 -7.73
C LEU A 137 -0.08 3.72 -7.14
N ARG A 138 -1.17 3.53 -7.91
CA ARG A 138 -2.40 2.91 -7.39
C ARG A 138 -2.14 1.50 -6.84
N LYS A 139 -1.26 0.74 -7.51
CA LYS A 139 -0.82 -0.58 -7.02
C LYS A 139 -0.04 -0.46 -5.72
N ASN A 140 0.81 0.55 -5.58
CA ASN A 140 1.57 0.80 -4.36
C ASN A 140 0.67 1.21 -3.18
N LEU A 141 -0.38 2.03 -3.41
CA LEU A 141 -1.36 2.42 -2.38
C LEU A 141 -2.01 1.18 -1.74
N ASN A 142 -2.49 0.26 -2.59
CA ASN A 142 -3.19 -0.95 -2.14
C ASN A 142 -2.26 -1.88 -1.35
N ASN A 143 -1.03 -2.05 -1.81
CA ASN A 143 -0.04 -2.88 -1.13
C ASN A 143 0.29 -2.33 0.26
N VAL A 144 0.52 -1.02 0.37
CA VAL A 144 0.79 -0.37 1.65
C VAL A 144 -0.40 -0.51 2.60
N ALA A 145 -1.63 -0.33 2.11
CA ALA A 145 -2.83 -0.51 2.93
C ALA A 145 -2.98 -1.95 3.45
N PHE A 146 -2.73 -2.95 2.59
CA PHE A 146 -2.76 -4.36 2.95
C PHE A 146 -1.72 -4.70 4.03
N PHE A 147 -0.47 -4.30 3.84
CA PHE A 147 0.56 -4.57 4.85
C PHE A 147 0.33 -3.77 6.14
N PHE A 148 -0.23 -2.57 6.07
CA PHE A 148 -0.60 -1.79 7.25
C PHE A 148 -1.66 -2.50 8.08
N SER A 149 -2.75 -2.99 7.45
CA SER A 149 -3.79 -3.74 8.16
C SER A 149 -3.24 -5.05 8.74
N GLN A 150 -2.41 -5.77 7.98
CA GLN A 150 -1.75 -6.99 8.43
C GLN A 150 -0.87 -6.74 9.66
N SER A 151 -0.04 -5.69 9.62
CA SER A 151 0.86 -5.32 10.71
C SER A 151 0.10 -4.94 11.99
N LYS A 152 -1.07 -4.29 11.85
CA LYS A 152 -1.95 -3.93 12.97
C LYS A 152 -2.65 -5.14 13.58
N MET A 153 -3.03 -6.11 12.76
CA MET A 153 -3.73 -7.33 13.20
C MET A 153 -2.77 -8.41 13.72
N SER A 154 -1.45 -8.20 13.69
CA SER A 154 -0.44 -9.20 14.09
C SER A 154 -0.61 -10.55 13.38
N LEU A 155 -1.07 -10.55 12.12
CA LEU A 155 -1.30 -11.76 11.35
C LEU A 155 0.05 -12.39 10.95
N SER A 156 0.46 -13.41 11.70
CA SER A 156 1.65 -14.21 11.41
C SER A 156 1.40 -15.14 10.21
N PHE A 157 2.30 -15.12 9.21
CA PHE A 157 2.31 -16.09 8.10
C PHE A 157 2.33 -17.56 8.55
N ARG A 158 2.78 -17.83 9.79
CA ARG A 158 2.79 -19.18 10.37
C ARG A 158 1.40 -19.74 10.71
N LYS A 159 0.33 -18.95 10.59
CA LYS A 159 -1.06 -19.35 10.91
C LYS A 159 -1.96 -19.36 9.66
N THR A 160 -1.42 -19.71 8.50
CA THR A 160 -2.22 -19.82 7.28
C THR A 160 -2.42 -21.29 6.92
N ASP A 161 -3.57 -21.83 7.34
CA ASP A 161 -4.03 -23.19 7.00
C ASP A 161 -4.22 -23.38 5.49
N SER A 162 -4.21 -22.29 4.72
CA SER A 162 -4.24 -22.31 3.26
C SER A 162 -3.14 -23.18 2.65
N THR A 163 -1.94 -23.21 3.24
CA THR A 163 -0.83 -24.02 2.72
C THR A 163 -1.08 -25.52 2.89
N VAL A 164 -1.70 -25.91 4.00
CA VAL A 164 -2.07 -27.32 4.27
C VAL A 164 -3.22 -27.73 3.35
N VAL A 165 -4.24 -26.89 3.21
CA VAL A 165 -5.36 -27.14 2.28
C VAL A 165 -4.88 -27.26 0.84
N GLN A 166 -3.99 -26.35 0.40
CA GLN A 166 -3.38 -26.40 -0.93
C GLN A 166 -2.56 -27.68 -1.11
N SER A 167 -1.75 -28.06 -0.12
CA SER A 167 -0.94 -29.28 -0.18
C SER A 167 -1.79 -30.55 -0.28
N ASN A 168 -2.87 -30.63 0.50
CA ASN A 168 -3.81 -31.76 0.42
C ASN A 168 -4.51 -31.81 -0.94
N SER A 169 -4.97 -30.66 -1.46
CA SER A 169 -5.61 -30.62 -2.78
C SER A 169 -4.64 -31.02 -3.91
N LEU A 170 -3.35 -30.68 -3.77
CA LEU A 170 -2.32 -31.09 -4.70
C LEU A 170 -2.02 -32.59 -4.61
N LEU A 171 -2.01 -33.17 -3.42
CA LEU A 171 -1.83 -34.62 -3.23
C LEU A 171 -2.96 -35.40 -3.90
N GLU A 172 -4.22 -35.00 -3.70
CA GLU A 172 -5.37 -35.65 -4.34
C GLU A 172 -5.31 -35.55 -5.88
N LEU A 173 -4.84 -34.42 -6.40
CA LEU A 173 -4.68 -34.20 -7.83
C LEU A 173 -3.56 -35.10 -8.39
N ILE A 174 -2.42 -35.18 -7.71
CA ILE A 174 -1.29 -36.03 -8.12
C ILE A 174 -1.70 -37.52 -8.12
N GLU A 175 -2.48 -37.98 -7.15
CA GLU A 175 -2.95 -39.38 -7.12
C GLU A 175 -3.84 -39.72 -8.32
N LYS A 176 -4.75 -38.81 -8.69
CA LYS A 176 -5.61 -38.98 -9.87
C LYS A 176 -4.79 -38.98 -11.16
N ASP A 177 -3.87 -38.03 -11.29
CA ASP A 177 -3.01 -37.91 -12.46
C ASP A 177 -2.06 -39.11 -12.59
N LEU A 178 -1.47 -39.58 -11.49
CA LEU A 178 -0.61 -40.78 -11.49
C LEU A 178 -1.36 -42.01 -11.97
N ASN A 179 -2.61 -42.20 -11.53
CA ASN A 179 -3.43 -43.32 -11.98
C ASN A 179 -3.80 -43.19 -13.46
N PHE A 180 -4.22 -42.00 -13.89
CA PHE A 180 -4.53 -41.73 -15.30
C PHE A 180 -3.31 -41.97 -16.20
N PHE A 181 -2.14 -41.43 -15.85
CA PHE A 181 -0.91 -41.64 -16.61
C PHE A 181 -0.47 -43.11 -16.59
N SER A 182 -0.62 -43.80 -15.47
CA SER A 182 -0.30 -45.23 -15.38
C SER A 182 -1.17 -46.09 -16.29
N MET A 183 -2.48 -45.84 -16.31
CA MET A 183 -3.41 -46.51 -17.22
C MET A 183 -3.09 -46.19 -18.67
N THR A 184 -2.83 -44.91 -18.97
CA THR A 184 -2.42 -44.48 -20.31
C THR A 184 -1.16 -45.22 -20.77
N VAL A 185 -0.09 -45.24 -19.96
CA VAL A 185 1.16 -45.96 -20.29
C VAL A 185 0.92 -47.46 -20.52
N LYS A 186 0.07 -48.09 -19.70
CA LYS A 186 -0.34 -49.48 -19.88
C LYS A 186 -1.03 -49.69 -21.23
N GLU A 187 -1.98 -48.84 -21.60
CA GLU A 187 -2.69 -48.93 -22.87
C GLU A 187 -1.75 -48.77 -24.07
N TRP A 188 -0.85 -47.79 -24.05
CA TRP A 188 0.11 -47.55 -25.14
C TRP A 188 1.10 -48.71 -25.29
N TYR A 189 1.69 -49.21 -24.19
CA TYR A 189 2.68 -50.27 -24.26
C TYR A 189 2.06 -51.65 -24.56
N SER A 190 0.84 -51.90 -24.08
CA SER A 190 0.12 -53.15 -24.35
C SER A 190 -0.19 -53.36 -25.83
N LYS A 191 -0.16 -52.29 -26.67
CA LYS A 191 -0.24 -52.44 -28.14
C LYS A 191 0.95 -53.20 -28.72
N HIS A 192 2.13 -53.07 -28.11
CA HIS A 192 3.36 -53.73 -28.56
C HIS A 192 3.60 -55.07 -27.86
N PHE A 193 3.36 -55.14 -26.56
CA PHE A 193 3.58 -56.34 -25.76
C PHE A 193 2.48 -56.53 -24.71
N PRO A 194 1.35 -57.15 -25.08
CA PRO A 194 0.14 -57.24 -24.23
C PRO A 194 0.32 -58.16 -23.02
N GLU A 195 1.24 -59.12 -23.10
CA GLU A 195 1.50 -60.12 -22.05
C GLU A 195 2.03 -59.48 -20.76
N LEU A 196 2.75 -58.34 -20.87
CA LEU A 196 3.30 -57.62 -19.70
C LEU A 196 2.21 -57.17 -18.73
N ASN A 197 1.06 -56.73 -19.25
CA ASN A 197 -0.02 -56.18 -18.44
C ASN A 197 -0.76 -57.27 -17.65
N LEU A 198 -0.74 -58.52 -18.14
CA LEU A 198 -1.30 -59.67 -17.44
C LEU A 198 -0.39 -60.14 -16.30
N ILE A 199 0.92 -60.00 -16.47
CA ILE A 199 1.92 -60.45 -15.49
C ILE A 199 2.11 -59.42 -14.37
N LEU A 200 2.16 -58.12 -14.70
CA LEU A 200 2.42 -57.04 -13.76
C LEU A 200 1.16 -56.22 -13.44
N SER A 201 0.53 -56.54 -12.31
CA SER A 201 -0.65 -55.83 -11.82
C SER A 201 -0.33 -54.42 -11.28
N ASN A 202 0.82 -54.24 -10.61
CA ASN A 202 1.19 -52.96 -10.01
C ASN A 202 1.62 -51.93 -11.08
N ASN A 203 0.90 -50.81 -11.13
CA ASN A 203 1.15 -49.68 -12.04
C ASN A 203 2.57 -49.11 -11.93
N TYR A 204 3.13 -49.02 -10.73
CA TYR A 204 4.46 -48.47 -10.50
C TYR A 204 5.56 -49.40 -11.05
N LEU A 205 5.47 -50.69 -10.73
CA LEU A 205 6.40 -51.70 -11.24
C LEU A 205 6.29 -51.87 -12.76
N PHE A 206 5.08 -51.76 -13.30
CA PHE A 206 4.85 -51.76 -14.75
C PHE A 206 5.59 -50.61 -15.43
N ALA A 207 5.49 -49.39 -14.91
CA ALA A 207 6.20 -48.23 -15.46
C ALA A 207 7.75 -48.40 -15.42
N ILE A 208 8.27 -48.99 -14.34
CA ILE A 208 9.72 -49.29 -14.23
C ILE A 208 10.13 -50.36 -15.24
N ALA A 209 9.36 -51.44 -15.38
CA ALA A 209 9.65 -52.51 -16.32
C ALA A 209 9.61 -52.02 -17.77
N VAL A 210 8.61 -51.21 -18.14
CA VAL A 210 8.52 -50.57 -19.46
C VAL A 210 9.74 -49.67 -19.72
N LYS A 211 10.20 -48.91 -18.72
CA LYS A 211 11.43 -48.09 -18.84
C LYS A 211 12.71 -48.92 -18.96
N PHE A 212 12.69 -50.17 -18.50
CA PHE A 212 13.86 -51.06 -18.56
C PHE A 212 13.91 -51.88 -19.85
N ILE A 213 12.73 -52.31 -20.33
CA ILE A 213 12.57 -53.05 -21.58
C ILE A 213 12.62 -52.11 -22.80
N GLY A 214 12.16 -50.86 -22.60
CA GLY A 214 12.27 -49.75 -23.55
C GLY A 214 13.59 -49.00 -23.43
#